data_AF-A0A9P5N803-F1
#
_entry.id   AF-A0A9P5N803-F1
#
_cell.length_a   1.000
_cell.length_b   1.000
_cell.length_c   1.000
_cell.angle_alpha   90.00
_cell.angle_beta   90.00
_cell.angle_gamma   90.00
#
_symmetry.space_group_name_H-M   'P 1'
#
loop_
_entity.id
_entity.type
_entity.pdbx_description
1 polymer ?
#
loop_
_entity_poly.entity_id
_entity_poly.type
_entity_poly.pdbx_seq_one_letter_code
_entity_poly.pdbx_strand_id
1 'polypeptide(L)'
;WSRVDTNSPSFMVVLTNQDWNILPQDIVLAYYMDGTHLYDSIRVPYGGFPTGDHFCINLVKDPSNTSTIFAQSSEFSIHGW
;
A
#
# COMPACT_ATOMS: atom_id res chain seq x y z
N TRP A 1 6.89 9.03 -2.95
CA TRP A 1 5.82 9.70 -3.74
C TRP A 1 6.04 11.20 -3.67
N SER A 2 5.77 11.94 -4.74
CA SER A 2 5.80 13.40 -4.75
C SER A 2 4.36 13.91 -4.89
N ARG A 3 3.85 14.59 -3.87
CA ARG A 3 2.49 15.11 -3.84
C ARG A 3 2.26 16.10 -4.98
N VAL A 4 1.13 15.94 -5.69
CA VAL A 4 0.52 17.05 -6.43
C VAL A 4 -0.44 17.74 -5.47
N ASP A 5 -0.34 19.06 -5.33
CA ASP A 5 -0.88 19.87 -4.23
C ASP A 5 -2.40 19.70 -3.96
N THR A 6 -3.15 19.18 -4.92
CA THR A 6 -4.59 18.89 -4.83
C THR A 6 -4.95 17.65 -4.01
N ASN A 7 -3.99 16.81 -3.63
CA ASN A 7 -4.29 15.58 -2.89
C ASN A 7 -4.54 15.85 -1.40
N SER A 8 -5.34 15.00 -0.76
CA SER A 8 -5.54 14.98 0.70
C SER A 8 -4.20 15.06 1.45
N PRO A 9 -4.12 15.76 2.60
CA PRO A 9 -2.88 15.86 3.39
C PRO A 9 -2.45 14.50 3.95
N SER A 10 -3.32 13.51 3.93
CA SER A 10 -3.04 12.14 4.37
C SER A 10 -3.59 11.11 3.39
N PHE A 11 -2.99 9.92 3.43
CA PHE A 11 -3.42 8.75 2.68
C PHE A 11 -3.29 7.47 3.51
N MET A 12 -3.94 6.42 3.05
CA MET A 12 -3.82 5.06 3.54
C MET A 12 -2.89 4.25 2.62
N VAL A 13 -2.16 3.29 3.17
CA VAL A 13 -1.30 2.38 2.39
C VAL A 13 -1.89 0.98 2.39
N VAL A 14 -2.00 0.41 1.20
CA VAL A 14 -2.52 -0.94 0.98
C VAL A 14 -1.54 -1.75 0.17
N LEU A 15 -1.28 -2.98 0.61
CA LEU A 15 -0.61 -4.00 -0.18
C LEU A 15 -1.67 -4.77 -0.97
N THR A 16 -1.49 -4.82 -2.28
CA THR A 16 -2.38 -5.54 -3.20
C THR A 16 -1.58 -6.54 -4.02
N ASN A 17 -2.26 -7.53 -4.58
CA ASN A 17 -1.68 -8.47 -5.54
C ASN A 17 -2.75 -8.84 -6.57
N GLN A 18 -2.36 -8.94 -7.85
CA GLN A 18 -3.27 -9.38 -8.90
C GLN A 18 -3.57 -10.88 -8.82
N ASP A 19 -2.67 -11.67 -8.22
CA ASP A 19 -2.89 -13.09 -7.97
C ASP A 19 -3.57 -13.31 -6.61
N TRP A 20 -4.88 -13.58 -6.67
CA TRP A 20 -5.71 -13.85 -5.50
C TRP A 20 -5.37 -15.16 -4.78
N ASN A 21 -4.58 -16.05 -5.40
CA ASN A 21 -4.07 -17.22 -4.69
C ASN A 21 -2.93 -16.86 -3.73
N ILE A 22 -2.18 -15.81 -4.03
CA ILE A 22 -1.08 -15.31 -3.18
C ILE A 22 -1.63 -14.36 -2.11
N LEU A 23 -2.52 -13.45 -2.50
CA LEU A 23 -3.15 -12.49 -1.59
C LEU A 23 -4.67 -12.45 -1.83
N PRO A 24 -5.46 -13.27 -1.11
CA PRO A 24 -6.91 -13.34 -1.30
C PRO A 24 -7.64 -12.04 -0.96
N GLN A 25 -7.04 -11.21 -0.12
CA GLN A 25 -7.57 -9.91 0.27
C GLN A 25 -6.43 -8.92 0.47
N ASP A 26 -6.61 -7.71 -0.05
CA ASP A 26 -5.72 -6.58 0.17
C ASP A 26 -5.44 -6.35 1.66
N ILE A 27 -4.18 -6.07 2.00
CA ILE A 27 -3.75 -5.82 3.37
C ILE A 27 -3.57 -4.31 3.57
N VAL A 28 -4.30 -3.76 4.54
CA VAL A 28 -4.06 -2.38 5.00
C VAL A 28 -2.77 -2.36 5.83
N LEU A 29 -1.75 -1.68 5.32
CA LEU A 29 -0.44 -1.57 5.95
C LEU A 29 -0.36 -0.36 6.90
N ALA A 30 -1.06 0.73 6.57
CA ALA A 30 -1.15 1.90 7.42
C ALA A 30 -2.46 2.65 7.14
N TYR A 31 -3.24 2.91 8.18
CA TYR A 31 -4.53 3.63 8.09
C TYR A 31 -4.37 5.14 7.88
N TYR A 32 -3.22 5.69 8.24
CA TYR A 32 -2.91 7.11 8.12
C TYR A 32 -1.42 7.29 7.92
N MET A 33 -1.06 8.00 6.87
CA MET A 33 0.29 8.49 6.59
C MET A 33 0.21 9.97 6.30
N ASP A 34 1.19 10.73 6.80
CA ASP A 34 1.33 12.14 6.50
C ASP A 34 1.91 12.30 5.08
N GLY A 35 1.12 12.89 4.18
CA GLY A 35 1.52 13.14 2.79
C GLY A 35 2.49 14.30 2.60
N THR A 36 2.97 14.93 3.66
CA THR A 36 4.04 15.93 3.59
C THR A 36 5.43 15.32 3.76
N HIS A 37 5.52 14.09 4.27
CA HIS A 37 6.78 13.38 4.42
C HIS A 37 7.22 12.72 3.11
N LEU A 38 8.51 12.81 2.79
CA LEU A 38 9.10 12.16 1.60
C LEU A 38 9.29 10.65 1.79
N TYR A 39 9.40 10.21 3.04
CA TYR A 39 9.60 8.82 3.44
C TYR A 39 8.84 8.55 4.74
N ASP A 40 8.46 7.29 4.93
CA ASP A 40 7.86 6.82 6.17
C ASP A 40 8.09 5.30 6.29
N SER A 41 7.86 4.76 7.49
CA SER A 41 8.09 3.35 7.82
C SER A 41 6.77 2.63 8.09
N ILE A 42 6.61 1.44 7.52
CA ILE A 42 5.45 0.58 7.72
C ILE A 42 5.83 -0.55 8.67
N ARG A 43 4.96 -0.84 9.64
CA ARG A 43 5.13 -2.00 10.51
C ARG A 43 4.74 -3.27 9.77
N VAL A 44 5.50 -4.33 10.02
CA VAL A 44 5.21 -5.67 9.50
C VAL A 44 3.81 -6.10 9.99
N PRO A 45 2.94 -6.62 9.10
CA PRO A 45 1.65 -7.18 9.50
C PRO A 45 1.81 -8.32 10.50
N TYR A 46 0.78 -8.56 11.31
CA TYR A 46 0.76 -9.74 12.17
C TYR A 46 0.78 -11.00 11.29
N GLY A 47 1.77 -11.88 11.49
CA GLY A 47 2.01 -13.05 10.63
C GLY A 47 3.03 -12.84 9.52
N GLY A 48 3.63 -11.65 9.40
CA GLY A 48 4.63 -11.34 8.38
C GLY A 48 4.02 -10.85 7.07
N PHE A 49 4.89 -10.52 6.11
CA PHE A 49 4.45 -10.26 4.75
C PHE A 49 4.22 -11.57 3.99
N PRO A 50 3.22 -11.61 3.09
CA PRO A 50 3.10 -12.71 2.14
C PRO A 50 4.33 -12.75 1.23
N THR A 51 4.65 -13.93 0.68
CA THR A 51 5.77 -14.12 -0.25
C THR A 51 5.25 -14.48 -1.64
N GLY A 52 5.93 -14.03 -2.68
CA GLY A 52 5.52 -14.23 -4.07
C GLY A 52 5.86 -13.03 -4.95
N ASP A 53 5.25 -12.99 -6.13
CA ASP A 53 5.45 -11.96 -7.15
C ASP A 53 4.19 -11.10 -7.32
N HIS A 54 4.28 -10.05 -8.16
CA HIS A 54 3.15 -9.19 -8.57
C HIS A 54 2.49 -8.36 -7.45
N PHE A 55 3.21 -8.08 -6.38
CA PHE A 55 2.73 -7.16 -5.35
C PHE A 55 2.81 -5.70 -5.80
N CYS A 56 1.85 -4.90 -5.36
CA CYS A 56 1.85 -3.45 -5.51
C CYS A 56 1.54 -2.78 -4.18
N ILE A 57 2.09 -1.58 -3.99
CA ILE A 57 1.68 -0.66 -2.94
C ILE A 57 0.76 0.39 -3.55
N ASN A 58 -0.46 0.47 -3.02
CA ASN A 58 -1.44 1.48 -3.37
C ASN A 58 -1.55 2.51 -2.24
N LEU A 59 -1.40 3.79 -2.60
CA LEU A 59 -1.76 4.91 -1.75
C LEU A 59 -3.20 5.27 -2.07
N VAL A 60 -4.10 5.10 -1.11
CA VAL A 60 -5.55 5.34 -1.31
C VAL A 60 -6.07 6.39 -0.34
N LYS A 61 -7.26 6.91 -0.63
CA LYS A 61 -7.85 7.97 0.19
C LYS A 61 -8.17 7.52 1.62
N ASP A 62 -8.94 6.44 1.77
CA ASP A 62 -9.42 5.92 3.05
C ASP A 62 -9.97 4.47 2.89
N PRO A 63 -10.23 3.73 3.99
CA PRO A 63 -10.68 2.33 3.93
C PRO A 63 -12.02 2.11 3.22
N SER A 64 -12.87 3.13 3.17
CA SER A 64 -14.17 3.07 2.51
C SER A 64 -14.07 3.40 1.01
N ASN A 65 -12.92 3.90 0.56
CA ASN A 65 -12.68 4.39 -0.79
C ASN A 65 -11.38 3.83 -1.38
N THR A 66 -11.17 2.51 -1.29
CA THR A 66 -9.98 1.82 -1.80
C THR A 66 -9.81 1.93 -3.32
N SER A 67 -10.90 2.18 -4.07
CA SER A 67 -10.85 2.43 -5.52
C SER A 67 -10.26 3.81 -5.88
N THR A 68 -10.12 4.74 -4.92
CA THR A 68 -9.49 6.04 -5.16
C THR A 68 -7.99 5.93 -4.91
N ILE A 69 -7.26 5.54 -5.94
CA ILE A 69 -5.80 5.39 -5.91
C ILE A 69 -5.13 6.74 -6.21
N PHE A 70 -4.43 7.29 -5.22
CA PHE A 70 -3.59 8.48 -5.40
C PHE A 70 -2.26 8.18 -6.07
N ALA A 71 -1.70 6.99 -5.82
CA ALA A 71 -0.51 6.49 -6.47
C ALA A 71 -0.42 4.97 -6.31
N GLN A 72 0.28 4.33 -7.24
CA GLN A 72 0.60 2.90 -7.19
C GLN A 72 2.08 2.72 -7.51
N SER A 73 2.75 1.80 -6.81
CA SER A 73 4.12 1.42 -7.11
C SER A 73 4.21 0.61 -8.41
N SER A 74 5.41 0.44 -8.95
CA SER A 74 5.68 -0.69 -9.83
C SER A 74 5.47 -2.02 -9.08
N GLU A 75 5.24 -3.09 -9.84
CA GLU A 75 5.17 -4.43 -9.28
C GLU A 75 6.51 -4.85 -8.66
N PHE A 76 6.44 -5.62 -7.58
CA PHE A 76 7.61 -6.18 -6.92
C PHE A 76 7.32 -7.57 -6.33
N SER A 77 8.40 -8.26 -5.98
CA SER A 77 8.38 -9.56 -5.32
C SER A 77 8.72 -9.42 -3.85
N ILE A 78 8.10 -10.25 -3.01
CA ILE A 78 8.44 -10.40 -1.60
C ILE A 78 9.04 -11.78 -1.39
N HIS A 79 10.28 -11.84 -0.93
CA HIS A 79 10.98 -13.07 -0.63
C HIS A 79 11.03 -13.30 0.88
N GLY A 80 10.84 -14.55 1.31
CA GLY A 80 11.06 -14.96 2.69
C GLY A 80 12.54 -14.85 3.08
N TRP A 81 12.78 -14.74 4.39
CA TRP A 81 14.12 -14.72 4.97
C TRP A 81 14.72 -16.11 5.10
#